data_AF-A0A1B6LJS6-F1
#
_entry.id   AF-A0A1B6LJS6-F1
#
_cell.length_a   1.000
_cell.length_b   1.000
_cell.length_c   1.000
_cell.angle_alpha   90.00
_cell.angle_beta   90.00
_cell.angle_gamma   90.00
#
_symmetry.space_group_name_H-M   'P 1'
#
loop_
_entity.id
_entity.type
_entity.pdbx_description
1 polymer ?
#
loop_
_entity_poly.entity_id
_entity_poly.type
_entity_poly.pdbx_seq_one_letter_code
_entity_poly.pdbx_strand_id
1 'polypeptide(L)'
;MSLAEALKPKHGSKHLSMIVNAEGKVVQAEKREDEEQAVKQQEIIDLLFAAGYFRARIKGLSAFDKIVGGMTWCIDSCDVDIDVDLLFQENLTIGQRIALTEKIVAVLPKMKCPHRIEPHQIQGLDFIHIYPVIQWLVKHSMERRKEMGDYFRAYAVKQFDKMHPLPEIEAAIAFRQKAGANIRNVQDKYRPQRVFRRTGQPPADTQARVESTLFEYGYVPSVSI
;
A
#
# COMPACT_ATOMS: atom_id res chain seq x y z
N MET A 1 9.38 70.29 20.26
CA MET A 1 9.09 68.85 20.17
C MET A 1 9.01 68.50 18.69
N SER A 2 9.83 67.54 18.27
CA SER A 2 10.18 67.28 16.87
C SER A 2 9.07 66.53 16.13
N LEU A 3 8.92 66.83 14.83
CA LEU A 3 8.00 66.22 13.86
C LEU A 3 8.23 64.70 13.64
N ALA A 4 9.19 64.09 14.34
CA ALA A 4 9.56 62.67 14.25
C ALA A 4 8.72 61.73 15.14
N GLU A 5 7.85 62.24 16.02
CA GLU A 5 7.02 61.41 16.91
C GLU A 5 5.67 60.97 16.31
N ALA A 6 5.33 61.43 15.10
CA ALA A 6 4.03 61.17 14.46
C ALA A 6 3.99 59.96 13.50
N LEU A 7 5.11 59.24 13.30
CA LEU A 7 5.22 58.16 12.30
C LEU A 7 5.85 56.89 12.89
N LYS A 8 5.17 56.27 13.87
CA LYS A 8 5.38 54.85 14.19
C LYS A 8 4.13 54.03 13.84
N PRO A 9 4.26 52.95 13.07
CA PRO A 9 3.14 52.12 12.63
C PRO A 9 2.56 51.32 13.80
N LYS A 10 1.25 51.48 14.05
CA LYS A 10 0.47 50.64 14.98
C LYS A 10 0.46 49.20 14.47
N HIS A 11 1.28 48.35 15.06
CA HIS A 11 1.30 46.92 14.82
C HIS A 11 0.12 46.23 15.53
N GLY A 12 -0.63 45.42 14.79
CA GLY A 12 -1.38 44.28 15.32
C GLY A 12 -2.80 44.57 15.83
N SER A 13 -3.74 44.72 14.90
CA SER A 13 -5.17 44.58 15.19
C SER A 13 -5.45 43.13 15.60
N LYS A 14 -5.49 42.87 16.91
CA LYS A 14 -6.08 41.65 17.48
C LYS A 14 -7.60 41.80 17.45
N HIS A 15 -8.20 41.56 16.28
CA HIS A 15 -9.65 41.39 16.21
C HIS A 15 -10.00 39.98 16.75
N LEU A 16 -9.84 39.80 18.06
CA LEU A 16 -10.44 38.70 18.80
C LEU A 16 -11.95 38.96 18.81
N SER A 17 -12.71 38.02 18.26
CA SER A 17 -14.17 37.94 18.33
C SER A 17 -14.62 37.89 19.80
N MET A 18 -14.85 39.07 20.40
CA MET A 18 -15.53 39.17 21.70
C MET A 18 -17.01 38.87 21.47
N ILE A 19 -17.45 37.66 21.86
CA ILE A 19 -18.86 37.34 21.94
C ILE A 19 -19.35 37.83 23.30
N VAL A 20 -20.31 38.76 23.28
CA VAL A 20 -20.91 39.38 24.47
C VAL A 20 -22.25 38.70 24.71
N ASN A 21 -22.43 38.11 25.89
CA ASN A 21 -23.71 37.52 26.29
C ASN A 21 -24.75 38.63 26.54
N ALA A 22 -26.04 38.29 26.61
CA ALA A 22 -27.15 39.23 26.80
C ALA A 22 -27.04 40.12 28.07
N GLU A 23 -26.13 39.82 29.00
CA GLU A 23 -25.87 40.56 30.24
C GLU A 23 -24.56 41.38 30.21
N GLY A 24 -23.97 41.61 29.02
CA GLY A 24 -22.84 42.54 28.87
C GLY A 24 -21.50 42.06 29.44
N LYS A 25 -21.39 40.79 29.85
CA LYS A 25 -20.14 40.19 30.34
C LYS A 25 -19.37 39.56 29.18
N VAL A 26 -18.11 39.96 29.02
CA VAL A 26 -17.15 39.33 28.08
C VAL A 26 -16.91 37.89 28.50
N VAL A 27 -17.38 36.94 27.70
CA VAL A 27 -17.06 35.52 27.87
C VAL A 27 -15.93 35.18 26.90
N GLN A 28 -14.83 34.63 27.43
CA GLN A 28 -13.80 33.99 26.61
C GLN A 28 -14.39 32.70 26.03
N ALA A 29 -14.97 32.78 24.83
CA ALA A 29 -15.24 31.59 24.04
C ALA A 29 -13.91 31.09 23.43
N GLU A 30 -13.71 29.77 23.42
CA GLU A 30 -12.74 29.06 22.57
C GLU A 30 -11.24 29.24 22.88
N LYS A 31 -10.77 28.74 24.03
CA LYS A 31 -9.32 28.44 24.21
C LYS A 31 -9.02 26.95 24.38
N ARG A 32 -10.02 26.13 24.75
CA ARG A 32 -9.86 24.69 24.97
C ARG A 32 -9.85 23.87 23.67
N GLU A 33 -10.71 24.18 22.71
CA GLU A 33 -10.80 23.42 21.46
C GLU A 33 -9.51 23.52 20.63
N ASP A 34 -8.87 24.70 20.61
CA ASP A 34 -7.56 24.90 19.96
C ASP A 34 -6.44 24.05 20.59
N GLU A 35 -6.46 23.85 21.92
CA GLU A 35 -5.47 23.02 22.62
C GLU A 35 -5.64 21.54 22.26
N GLU A 36 -6.87 21.03 22.23
CA GLU A 36 -7.15 19.64 21.83
C GLU A 36 -6.80 19.37 20.36
N GLN A 37 -7.12 20.31 19.47
CA GLN A 37 -6.75 20.25 18.05
C GLN A 37 -5.22 20.23 17.86
N ALA A 38 -4.47 21.04 18.63
CA ALA A 38 -3.01 21.05 18.57
C ALA A 38 -2.38 19.73 19.05
N VAL A 39 -2.93 19.13 20.12
CA VAL A 39 -2.49 17.80 20.59
C VAL A 39 -2.75 16.75 19.51
N LYS A 40 -3.96 16.73 18.94
CA LYS A 40 -4.32 15.79 17.87
C LYS A 40 -3.44 15.98 16.63
N GLN A 41 -3.15 17.21 16.25
CA GLN A 41 -2.24 17.51 15.14
C GLN A 41 -0.86 16.88 15.37
N GLN A 42 -0.32 17.00 16.58
CA GLN A 42 0.99 16.45 16.91
C GLN A 42 0.97 14.92 16.86
N GLU A 43 -0.07 14.28 17.39
CA GLU A 43 -0.27 12.83 17.29
C GLU A 43 -0.32 12.34 15.83
N ILE A 44 -1.02 13.08 14.95
CA ILE A 44 -1.09 12.76 13.52
C ILE A 44 0.30 12.85 12.89
N ILE A 45 1.07 13.90 13.19
CA ILE A 45 2.43 14.08 12.69
C ILE A 45 3.33 12.93 13.13
N ASP A 46 3.23 12.51 14.38
CA ASP A 46 4.05 11.43 14.92
C ASP A 46 3.67 10.06 14.32
N LEU A 47 2.38 9.80 14.08
CA LEU A 47 1.90 8.62 13.36
C LEU A 47 2.44 8.58 11.92
N LEU A 48 2.33 9.68 11.18
CA LEU A 48 2.84 9.77 9.80
C LEU A 48 4.36 9.61 9.75
N PHE A 49 5.09 10.21 10.70
CA PHE A 49 6.53 10.08 10.81
C PHE A 49 6.94 8.61 11.08
N ALA A 50 6.27 7.94 12.03
CA ALA A 50 6.50 6.53 12.32
C ALA A 50 6.17 5.61 11.13
N ALA A 51 5.19 5.99 10.31
CA ALA A 51 4.85 5.26 9.09
C ALA A 51 5.94 5.33 8.01
N GLY A 52 6.78 6.38 8.04
CA GLY A 52 7.85 6.65 7.06
C GLY A 52 7.69 7.95 6.27
N TYR A 53 6.67 8.77 6.57
CA TYR A 53 6.48 10.07 5.92
C TYR A 53 7.23 11.18 6.66
N PHE A 54 8.50 11.37 6.32
CA PHE A 54 9.39 12.30 7.01
C PHE A 54 9.04 13.78 6.80
N ARG A 55 8.34 14.12 5.71
CA ARG A 55 7.96 15.52 5.40
C ARG A 55 7.00 16.13 6.44
N ALA A 56 6.29 15.31 7.22
CA ALA A 56 5.43 15.77 8.30
C ALA A 56 6.16 16.60 9.37
N ARG A 57 7.47 16.37 9.58
CA ARG A 57 8.28 17.10 10.58
C ARG A 57 9.02 18.32 10.05
N ILE A 58 8.93 18.63 8.76
CA ILE A 58 9.61 19.80 8.20
C ILE A 58 9.05 21.08 8.83
N LYS A 59 9.94 21.90 9.39
CA LYS A 59 9.63 23.22 9.94
C LYS A 59 9.51 24.20 8.77
N GLY A 60 8.34 24.84 8.61
CA GLY A 60 8.05 25.74 7.49
C GLY A 60 6.98 25.23 6.53
N LEU A 61 6.63 23.95 6.59
CA LEU A 61 5.50 23.40 5.83
C LEU A 61 4.17 23.66 6.57
N SER A 62 3.11 24.03 5.84
CA SER A 62 1.80 24.28 6.44
C SER A 62 1.21 23.01 7.06
N ALA A 63 0.36 23.17 8.08
CA ALA A 63 -0.33 22.03 8.69
C ALA A 63 -1.13 21.23 7.66
N PHE A 64 -1.82 21.93 6.76
CA PHE A 64 -2.56 21.32 5.66
C PHE A 64 -1.67 20.47 4.77
N ASP A 65 -0.53 21.01 4.32
CA ASP A 65 0.38 20.31 3.42
C ASP A 65 1.00 19.06 4.07
N LYS A 66 1.27 19.12 5.37
CA LYS A 66 1.73 17.96 6.14
C LYS A 66 0.68 16.85 6.16
N ILE A 67 -0.57 17.20 6.44
CA ILE A 67 -1.66 16.22 6.54
C ILE A 67 -2.05 15.68 5.16
N VAL A 68 -2.35 16.56 4.21
CA VAL A 68 -2.79 16.17 2.87
C VAL A 68 -1.69 15.40 2.14
N GLY A 69 -0.44 15.85 2.21
CA GLY A 69 0.68 15.10 1.66
C GLY A 69 0.86 13.74 2.34
N GLY A 70 0.62 13.65 3.65
CA GLY A 70 0.62 12.40 4.40
C GLY A 70 -0.51 11.43 3.97
N MET A 71 -1.73 11.94 3.80
CA MET A 71 -2.87 11.17 3.29
C MET A 71 -2.58 10.62 1.90
N THR A 72 -2.15 11.49 0.99
CA THR A 72 -1.77 11.11 -0.37
C THR A 72 -0.67 10.05 -0.36
N TRP A 73 0.37 10.22 0.46
CA TRP A 73 1.45 9.24 0.57
C TRP A 73 0.96 7.88 1.08
N CYS A 74 0.06 7.85 2.07
CA CYS A 74 -0.52 6.60 2.55
C CYS A 74 -1.40 5.92 1.48
N ILE A 75 -2.14 6.69 0.70
CA ILE A 75 -2.97 6.18 -0.41
C ILE A 75 -2.10 5.60 -1.52
N ASP A 76 -1.05 6.31 -1.93
CA ASP A 76 -0.09 5.86 -2.95
C ASP A 76 0.64 4.59 -2.49
N SER A 77 1.09 4.56 -1.24
CA SER A 77 1.71 3.38 -0.62
C SER A 77 0.78 2.17 -0.52
N CYS A 78 -0.52 2.38 -0.68
CA CYS A 78 -1.51 1.31 -0.68
C CYS A 78 -1.66 0.62 -2.04
N ASP A 79 -1.01 1.04 -3.13
CA ASP A 79 -1.05 0.33 -4.44
C ASP A 79 -2.46 -0.15 -4.84
N VAL A 80 -3.47 0.66 -4.53
CA VAL A 80 -4.84 0.41 -4.99
C VAL A 80 -4.93 1.07 -6.34
N ASP A 81 -5.44 0.33 -7.33
CA ASP A 81 -5.71 0.85 -8.66
C ASP A 81 -6.76 1.97 -8.58
N ILE A 82 -6.26 3.17 -8.33
CA ILE A 82 -7.02 4.39 -8.16
C ILE A 82 -6.64 5.25 -9.36
N ASP A 83 -7.57 5.36 -10.30
CA ASP A 83 -7.48 6.23 -11.48
C ASP A 83 -7.62 7.73 -11.11
N VAL A 84 -6.86 8.16 -10.10
CA VAL A 84 -6.82 9.54 -9.61
C VAL A 84 -5.37 9.85 -9.29
N ASP A 85 -4.76 10.64 -10.16
CA ASP A 85 -3.41 11.14 -9.94
C ASP A 85 -3.44 12.16 -8.79
N LEU A 86 -3.00 11.73 -7.61
CA LEU A 86 -2.86 12.56 -6.43
C LEU A 86 -1.49 13.26 -6.49
N LEU A 87 -1.30 14.11 -7.50
CA LEU A 87 -0.10 14.95 -7.60
C LEU A 87 -0.11 16.01 -6.51
N PHE A 88 0.54 15.70 -5.38
CA PHE A 88 0.79 16.70 -4.35
C PHE A 88 1.99 17.58 -4.75
N GLN A 89 1.76 18.88 -4.81
CA GLN A 89 2.80 19.90 -4.95
C GLN A 89 2.74 20.85 -3.76
N GLU A 90 3.89 21.35 -3.31
CA GLU A 90 3.93 22.38 -2.28
C GLU A 90 3.49 23.74 -2.88
N ASN A 91 2.70 24.53 -2.13
CA ASN A 91 2.14 25.83 -2.56
C ASN A 91 1.00 25.77 -3.60
N LEU A 92 0.12 24.77 -3.50
CA LEU A 92 -1.08 24.72 -4.33
C LEU A 92 -1.97 25.95 -4.14
N THR A 93 -2.56 26.43 -5.24
CA THR A 93 -3.59 27.47 -5.18
C THR A 93 -4.80 26.97 -4.40
N ILE A 94 -5.58 27.88 -3.80
CA ILE A 94 -6.74 27.52 -2.96
C ILE A 94 -7.71 26.59 -3.72
N GLY A 95 -7.97 26.86 -5.01
CA GLY A 95 -8.81 26.00 -5.85
C GLY A 95 -8.25 24.60 -6.07
N GLN A 96 -6.93 24.47 -6.22
CA GLN A 96 -6.28 23.15 -6.34
C GLN A 96 -6.27 22.39 -5.01
N ARG A 97 -6.11 23.09 -3.88
CA ARG A 97 -6.22 22.49 -2.53
C ARG A 97 -7.61 21.90 -2.32
N ILE A 98 -8.66 22.64 -2.71
CA ILE A 98 -10.04 22.18 -2.63
C ILE A 98 -10.24 20.91 -3.48
N ALA A 99 -9.87 20.98 -4.77
CA ALA A 99 -10.01 19.85 -5.68
C ALA A 99 -9.22 18.60 -5.22
N LEU A 100 -8.04 18.79 -4.63
CA LEU A 100 -7.24 17.69 -4.09
C LEU A 100 -7.93 17.03 -2.87
N THR A 101 -8.49 17.83 -1.96
CA THR A 101 -9.22 17.28 -0.80
C THR A 101 -10.46 16.49 -1.21
N GLU A 102 -11.21 16.97 -2.22
CA GLU A 102 -12.38 16.24 -2.75
C GLU A 102 -11.97 14.91 -3.38
N LYS A 103 -10.88 14.90 -4.14
CA LYS A 103 -10.30 13.66 -4.71
C LYS A 103 -9.93 12.65 -3.63
N ILE A 104 -9.25 13.10 -2.56
CA ILE A 104 -8.89 12.23 -1.43
C ILE A 104 -10.15 11.63 -0.78
N VAL A 105 -11.15 12.47 -0.51
CA VAL A 105 -12.43 12.01 0.08
C VAL A 105 -13.14 11.01 -0.83
N ALA A 106 -13.09 11.19 -2.16
CA ALA A 106 -13.68 10.24 -3.11
C ALA A 106 -12.95 8.88 -3.16
N VAL A 107 -11.67 8.84 -2.78
CA VAL A 107 -10.85 7.62 -2.76
C VAL A 107 -11.05 6.78 -1.50
N LEU A 108 -11.31 7.41 -0.35
CA LEU A 108 -11.47 6.70 0.93
C LEU A 108 -12.54 5.58 0.89
N PRO A 109 -13.74 5.77 0.30
CA PRO A 109 -14.73 4.70 0.13
C PRO A 109 -14.25 3.54 -0.75
N LYS A 110 -13.47 3.81 -1.80
CA LYS A 110 -12.91 2.77 -2.68
C LYS A 110 -11.92 1.88 -1.93
N MET A 111 -11.18 2.45 -0.98
CA MET A 111 -10.29 1.69 -0.09
C MET A 111 -11.02 1.02 1.08
N LYS A 112 -12.35 1.14 1.18
CA LYS A 112 -13.19 0.60 2.28
C LYS A 112 -12.84 1.19 3.65
N CYS A 113 -12.45 2.47 3.70
CA CYS A 113 -12.25 3.18 4.96
C CYS A 113 -13.60 3.27 5.72
N PRO A 114 -13.65 2.89 7.02
CA PRO A 114 -14.88 2.95 7.81
C PRO A 114 -15.23 4.37 8.28
N HIS A 115 -14.25 5.28 8.26
CA HIS A 115 -14.41 6.65 8.73
C HIS A 115 -14.80 7.58 7.58
N ARG A 116 -15.88 8.33 7.76
CA ARG A 116 -16.34 9.36 6.82
C ARG A 116 -15.72 10.69 7.18
N ILE A 117 -15.24 11.40 6.16
CA ILE A 117 -14.69 12.75 6.29
C ILE A 117 -15.13 13.57 5.10
N GLU A 118 -15.46 14.83 5.34
CA GLU A 118 -15.87 15.77 4.31
C GLU A 118 -14.70 16.70 3.90
N PRO A 119 -14.67 17.23 2.67
CA PRO A 119 -13.58 18.09 2.20
C PRO A 119 -13.38 19.33 3.08
N HIS A 120 -14.47 19.90 3.61
CA HIS A 120 -14.42 21.06 4.48
C HIS A 120 -13.70 20.79 5.81
N GLN A 121 -13.74 19.55 6.31
CA GLN A 121 -13.05 19.18 7.56
C GLN A 121 -11.54 19.16 7.37
N ILE A 122 -11.07 18.70 6.19
CA ILE A 122 -9.65 18.69 5.83
C ILE A 122 -9.15 20.13 5.61
N GLN A 123 -9.95 20.96 4.93
CA GLN A 123 -9.61 22.36 4.69
C GLN A 123 -9.64 23.21 5.96
N GLY A 124 -10.62 22.95 6.83
CA GLY A 124 -10.78 23.58 8.13
C GLY A 124 -9.80 23.09 9.21
N LEU A 125 -8.91 22.15 8.87
CA LEU A 125 -7.91 21.58 9.79
C LEU A 125 -8.54 20.96 11.05
N ASP A 126 -9.66 20.27 10.88
CA ASP A 126 -10.33 19.58 11.97
C ASP A 126 -9.62 18.24 12.28
N PHE A 127 -8.52 18.33 13.03
CA PHE A 127 -7.66 17.20 13.38
C PHE A 127 -8.38 16.13 14.19
N ILE A 128 -9.44 16.46 14.92
CA ILE A 128 -10.24 15.49 15.67
C ILE A 128 -10.87 14.46 14.72
N HIS A 129 -11.46 14.92 13.63
CA HIS A 129 -12.08 14.03 12.63
C HIS A 129 -11.08 13.47 11.61
N ILE A 130 -9.98 14.18 11.34
CA ILE A 130 -8.90 13.69 10.47
C ILE A 130 -8.12 12.55 11.14
N TYR A 131 -7.88 12.62 12.45
CA TYR A 131 -7.08 11.65 13.20
C TYR A 131 -7.46 10.18 12.94
N PRO A 132 -8.73 9.74 13.10
CA PRO A 132 -9.10 8.35 12.88
C PRO A 132 -8.89 7.90 11.44
N VAL A 133 -9.05 8.79 10.45
CA VAL A 133 -8.78 8.50 9.04
C VAL A 133 -7.29 8.25 8.81
N ILE A 134 -6.42 9.10 9.36
CA ILE A 134 -4.96 8.90 9.26
C ILE A 134 -4.53 7.63 9.98
N GLN A 135 -5.05 7.37 11.17
CA GLN A 135 -4.71 6.18 11.93
C GLN A 135 -5.03 4.90 11.13
N TRP A 136 -6.20 4.87 10.49
CA TRP A 136 -6.59 3.78 9.63
C TRP A 136 -5.71 3.69 8.38
N LEU A 137 -5.46 4.81 7.69
CA LEU A 137 -4.60 4.87 6.49
C LEU A 137 -3.17 4.38 6.77
N VAL A 138 -2.57 4.84 7.87
CA VAL A 138 -1.23 4.43 8.28
C VAL A 138 -1.20 2.92 8.54
N LYS A 139 -2.14 2.40 9.33
CA LYS A 139 -2.22 0.96 9.61
C LYS A 139 -2.34 0.15 8.32
N HIS A 140 -3.27 0.53 7.45
CA HIS A 140 -3.53 -0.16 6.19
C HIS A 140 -2.33 -0.12 5.24
N SER A 141 -1.67 1.04 5.13
CA SER A 141 -0.44 1.20 4.32
C SER A 141 0.74 0.38 4.84
N MET A 142 0.85 0.18 6.15
CA MET A 142 1.93 -0.62 6.75
C MET A 142 1.68 -2.11 6.54
N GLU A 143 0.44 -2.57 6.71
CA GLU A 143 0.05 -3.96 6.45
C GLU A 143 0.34 -4.34 5.00
N ARG A 144 -0.07 -3.51 4.04
CA ARG A 144 0.19 -3.77 2.62
C ARG A 144 1.66 -3.69 2.24
N ARG A 145 2.43 -2.74 2.78
CA ARG A 145 3.89 -2.70 2.57
C ARG A 145 4.60 -3.92 3.13
N LYS A 146 4.10 -4.49 4.23
CA LYS A 146 4.65 -5.73 4.78
C LYS A 146 4.36 -6.92 3.85
N GLU A 147 3.15 -7.02 3.33
CA GLU A 147 2.76 -8.06 2.36
C GLU A 147 3.56 -7.96 1.05
N MET A 148 3.67 -6.76 0.49
CA MET A 148 4.34 -6.53 -0.79
C MET A 148 5.87 -6.46 -0.65
N GLY A 149 6.38 -6.12 0.54
CA GLY A 149 7.81 -5.92 0.77
C GLY A 149 8.65 -7.18 0.54
N ASP A 150 8.14 -8.35 0.94
CA ASP A 150 8.82 -9.62 0.68
C ASP A 150 8.81 -9.97 -0.81
N TYR A 151 7.70 -9.69 -1.50
CA TYR A 151 7.60 -9.86 -2.95
C TYR A 151 8.61 -8.96 -3.69
N PHE A 152 8.65 -7.66 -3.37
CA PHE A 152 9.58 -6.73 -3.98
C PHE A 152 11.04 -7.09 -3.68
N ARG A 153 11.35 -7.52 -2.46
CA ARG A 153 12.70 -7.98 -2.11
C ARG A 153 13.10 -9.20 -2.94
N ALA A 154 12.24 -10.22 -3.00
CA ALA A 154 12.51 -11.42 -3.79
C ALA A 154 12.66 -11.09 -5.29
N TYR A 155 11.82 -10.19 -5.80
CA TYR A 155 11.92 -9.70 -7.18
C TYR A 155 13.22 -8.95 -7.44
N ALA A 156 13.63 -8.06 -6.54
CA ALA A 156 14.88 -7.29 -6.66
C ALA A 156 16.11 -8.20 -6.64
N VAL A 157 16.16 -9.18 -5.72
CA VAL A 157 17.22 -10.19 -5.68
C VAL A 157 17.26 -10.98 -6.98
N LYS A 158 16.10 -11.46 -7.45
CA LYS A 158 16.01 -12.20 -8.73
C LYS A 158 16.48 -11.38 -9.93
N GLN A 159 16.19 -10.08 -9.97
CA GLN A 159 16.68 -9.21 -11.04
C GLN A 159 18.18 -8.94 -10.93
N PHE A 160 18.67 -8.75 -9.72
CA PHE A 160 20.10 -8.61 -9.47
C PHE A 160 20.86 -9.86 -9.93
N ASP A 161 20.42 -11.05 -9.53
CA ASP A 161 21.02 -12.33 -9.92
C ASP A 161 21.00 -12.54 -11.45
N LYS A 162 19.98 -12.03 -12.13
CA LYS A 162 19.89 -12.08 -13.59
C LYS A 162 20.92 -11.17 -14.28
N MET A 163 21.16 -9.99 -13.72
CA MET A 163 22.05 -8.97 -14.31
C MET A 163 23.51 -9.15 -13.90
N HIS A 164 23.74 -9.71 -12.71
CA HIS A 164 25.05 -9.97 -12.13
C HIS A 164 25.12 -11.42 -11.61
N PRO A 165 25.11 -12.41 -12.51
CA PRO A 165 25.21 -13.79 -12.09
C PRO A 165 26.59 -14.08 -11.50
N LEU A 166 26.62 -14.62 -10.29
CA LEU A 166 27.86 -15.10 -9.69
C LEU A 166 28.35 -16.35 -10.44
N PRO A 167 29.67 -16.56 -10.61
CA PRO A 167 30.21 -17.72 -11.34
C PRO A 167 29.70 -19.07 -10.81
N GLU A 168 29.46 -19.18 -9.50
CA GLU A 168 28.88 -20.36 -8.86
C GLU A 168 27.41 -20.60 -9.27
N ILE A 169 26.63 -19.52 -9.41
CA ILE A 169 25.23 -19.56 -9.87
C ILE A 169 25.18 -19.94 -11.35
N GLU A 170 26.07 -19.41 -12.19
CA GLU A 170 26.18 -19.79 -13.60
C GLU A 170 26.50 -21.29 -13.77
N ALA A 171 27.49 -21.79 -13.02
CA ALA A 171 27.84 -23.20 -13.01
C ALA A 171 26.65 -24.08 -12.58
N ALA A 172 25.91 -23.66 -11.54
CA ALA A 172 24.72 -24.37 -11.06
C ALA A 172 23.55 -24.33 -12.05
N ILE A 173 23.35 -23.22 -12.79
CA ILE A 173 22.35 -23.11 -13.85
C ILE A 173 22.72 -24.04 -15.01
N ALA A 174 23.97 -24.02 -15.46
CA ALA A 174 24.46 -24.89 -16.53
C ALA A 174 24.36 -26.38 -16.15
N PHE A 175 24.69 -26.73 -14.90
CA PHE A 175 24.51 -28.08 -14.38
C PHE A 175 23.05 -28.50 -14.38
N ARG A 176 22.13 -27.65 -13.89
CA ARG A 176 20.68 -27.93 -13.91
C ARG A 176 20.14 -28.13 -15.31
N GLN A 177 20.59 -27.35 -16.30
CA GLN A 177 20.18 -27.53 -17.68
C GLN A 177 20.65 -28.89 -18.24
N LYS A 178 21.92 -29.26 -18.00
CA LYS A 178 22.47 -30.56 -18.42
C LYS A 178 21.77 -31.72 -17.72
N ALA A 179 21.55 -31.63 -16.41
CA ALA A 179 20.84 -32.63 -15.63
C ALA A 179 19.40 -32.79 -16.12
N GLY A 180 18.69 -31.69 -16.40
CA GLY A 180 17.32 -31.73 -16.90
C GLY A 180 17.20 -32.34 -18.31
N ALA A 181 18.20 -32.18 -19.17
CA ALA A 181 18.27 -32.87 -20.46
C ALA A 181 18.51 -34.38 -20.27
N ASN A 182 19.43 -34.76 -19.38
CA ASN A 182 19.71 -36.16 -19.08
C ASN A 182 18.49 -36.87 -18.46
N ILE A 183 17.80 -36.22 -17.51
CA ILE A 183 16.58 -36.75 -16.90
C ILE A 183 15.51 -36.99 -17.97
N ARG A 184 15.30 -36.04 -18.90
CA ARG A 184 14.37 -36.22 -20.03
C ARG A 184 14.78 -37.39 -20.92
N ASN A 185 16.05 -37.49 -21.30
CA ASN A 185 16.54 -38.60 -22.12
C ASN A 185 16.34 -39.96 -21.45
N VAL A 186 16.56 -40.06 -20.14
CA VAL A 186 16.29 -41.28 -19.37
C VAL A 186 14.79 -41.56 -19.32
N GLN A 187 13.97 -40.54 -19.04
CA GLN A 187 12.51 -40.70 -19.03
C GLN A 187 11.98 -41.15 -20.39
N ASP A 188 12.48 -40.62 -21.49
CA ASP A 188 12.07 -41.00 -22.84
C ASP A 188 12.56 -42.40 -23.22
N LYS A 189 13.80 -42.76 -22.86
CA LYS A 189 14.37 -44.09 -23.13
C LYS A 189 13.67 -45.20 -22.36
N TYR A 190 13.33 -44.95 -21.09
CA TYR A 190 12.64 -45.91 -20.23
C TYR A 190 11.13 -45.66 -20.15
N ARG A 191 10.57 -44.84 -21.05
CA ARG A 191 9.14 -44.59 -21.09
C ARG A 191 8.41 -45.90 -21.42
N PRO A 192 7.33 -46.25 -20.70
CA PRO A 192 6.52 -47.41 -21.05
C PRO A 192 6.01 -47.29 -22.49
N GLN A 193 6.45 -48.20 -23.37
CA GLN A 193 5.97 -48.29 -24.73
C GLN A 193 4.88 -49.35 -24.81
N ARG A 194 3.70 -48.96 -25.29
CA ARG A 194 2.57 -49.87 -25.48
C ARG A 194 2.86 -50.77 -26.68
N VAL A 195 3.09 -52.06 -26.42
CA VAL A 195 3.41 -53.07 -27.43
C VAL A 195 2.14 -53.65 -28.06
N PHE A 196 1.09 -53.80 -27.27
CA PHE A 196 -0.18 -54.37 -27.72
C PHE A 196 -1.33 -53.38 -27.56
N ARG A 197 -2.24 -53.37 -28.54
CA ARG A 197 -3.45 -52.54 -28.52
C ARG A 197 -4.66 -53.44 -28.31
N ARG A 198 -5.47 -53.13 -27.30
CA ARG A 198 -6.78 -53.78 -27.09
C ARG A 198 -7.71 -53.60 -28.29
N THR A 199 -8.35 -54.70 -28.65
CA THR A 199 -9.50 -54.75 -29.56
C THR A 199 -10.75 -55.05 -28.72
N GLY A 200 -11.63 -54.05 -28.53
CA GLY A 200 -12.90 -54.20 -27.79
C GLY A 200 -13.08 -53.28 -26.57
N GLN A 201 -14.18 -53.46 -25.84
CA GLN A 201 -14.50 -52.71 -24.62
C GLN A 201 -13.69 -53.19 -23.42
N PRO A 202 -13.35 -52.29 -22.47
CA PRO A 202 -12.64 -52.67 -21.25
C PRO A 202 -13.52 -53.57 -20.35
N PRO A 203 -12.94 -54.58 -19.67
CA PRO A 203 -13.59 -55.38 -18.65
C PRO A 203 -14.18 -54.50 -17.55
N ALA A 204 -15.30 -54.93 -16.97
CA ALA A 204 -15.93 -54.22 -15.85
C ALA A 204 -15.10 -54.32 -14.57
N ASP A 205 -14.41 -55.45 -14.36
CA ASP A 205 -13.63 -55.70 -13.16
C ASP A 205 -12.29 -54.93 -13.14
N THR A 206 -11.94 -54.45 -11.95
CA THR A 206 -10.76 -53.60 -11.71
C THR A 206 -9.45 -54.37 -11.85
N GLN A 207 -9.39 -55.62 -11.36
CA GLN A 207 -8.20 -56.47 -11.47
C GLN A 207 -7.94 -56.82 -12.94
N ALA A 208 -8.97 -57.29 -13.66
CA ALA A 208 -8.86 -57.59 -15.08
C ALA A 208 -8.49 -56.38 -15.96
N ARG A 209 -8.86 -55.16 -15.55
CA ARG A 209 -8.42 -53.93 -16.23
C ARG A 209 -6.93 -53.67 -16.02
N VAL A 210 -6.44 -53.82 -14.79
CA VAL A 210 -5.02 -53.62 -14.46
C VAL A 210 -4.16 -54.65 -15.19
N GLU A 211 -4.50 -55.93 -15.08
CA GLU A 211 -3.78 -57.02 -15.75
C GLU A 211 -3.71 -56.77 -17.25
N SER A 212 -4.82 -56.43 -17.88
CA SER A 212 -4.82 -56.17 -19.32
C SER A 212 -4.03 -54.94 -19.71
N THR A 213 -4.02 -53.87 -18.90
CA THR A 213 -3.14 -52.72 -19.17
C THR A 213 -1.68 -53.12 -19.03
N LEU A 214 -1.31 -53.92 -18.04
CA LEU A 214 0.06 -54.44 -17.89
C LEU A 214 0.45 -55.31 -19.10
N PHE A 215 -0.45 -56.16 -19.59
CA PHE A 215 -0.27 -56.93 -20.82
C PHE A 215 0.00 -56.04 -22.03
N GLU A 216 -0.69 -54.91 -22.16
CA GLU A 216 -0.47 -53.96 -23.27
C GLU A 216 0.97 -53.40 -23.32
N TYR A 217 1.63 -53.33 -22.17
CA TYR A 217 3.03 -52.91 -22.04
C TYR A 217 4.01 -54.09 -22.00
N GLY A 218 3.58 -55.30 -22.35
CA GLY A 218 4.44 -56.48 -22.48
C GLY A 218 4.77 -57.19 -21.17
N TYR A 219 4.08 -56.86 -20.07
CA TYR A 219 4.22 -57.60 -18.82
C TYR A 219 3.52 -58.96 -18.95
N VAL A 220 4.30 -60.04 -18.86
CA VAL A 220 3.77 -61.40 -18.76
C VAL A 220 3.73 -61.74 -17.27
N PRO A 221 2.54 -61.88 -16.65
CA PRO A 221 2.45 -62.34 -15.27
C PRO A 221 3.10 -63.72 -15.19
N SER A 222 4.09 -63.87 -14.29
CA SER A 222 4.69 -65.17 -14.02
C SER A 222 3.62 -66.07 -13.43
N VAL A 223 3.08 -66.96 -14.26
CA VAL A 223 2.19 -68.03 -13.80
C VAL A 223 3.04 -68.94 -12.91
N SER A 224 2.85 -68.82 -11.60
CA SER A 224 3.29 -69.87 -10.68
C SER A 224 2.38 -71.07 -10.95
N ILE A 225 2.99 -72.17 -11.40
CA ILE A 225 2.34 -73.46 -11.65
C ILE A 225 1.69 -73.96 -10.36
#